data_AF-A0A847NEK6-F1
#
_entry.id   AF-A0A847NEK6-F1
#
_cell.length_a   1.000
_cell.length_b   1.000
_cell.length_c   1.000
_cell.angle_alpha   90.00
_cell.angle_beta   90.00
_cell.angle_gamma   90.00
#
_symmetry.space_group_name_H-M   'P 1'
#
loop_
_entity.id
_entity.type
_entity.pdbx_description
1 polymer ?
#
loop_
_entity_poly.entity_id
_entity_poly.type
_entity_poly.pdbx_seq_one_letter_code
_entity_poly.pdbx_strand_id
1 'polypeptide(L)'
;AKLHKMSVEFVKAKAQADILGKINELLTPEEQDIVRRGRNSKSTTMPKNADVFDYRYATGFEALIGFLYLTGQIDRLMEIIRLVIDVKTGSEK
;
A
#
# COMPACT_ATOMS: atom_id res chain seq x y z
N ALA A 1 -1.01 14.81 20.10
CA ALA A 1 -0.98 15.34 18.72
C ALA A 1 -2.03 14.63 17.85
N LYS A 2 -3.10 15.33 17.45
CA LYS A 2 -4.20 14.76 16.64
C LYS A 2 -3.73 14.30 15.25
N LEU A 3 -2.85 15.08 14.61
CA LEU A 3 -2.27 14.76 13.29
C LEU A 3 -1.44 13.47 13.29
N HIS A 4 -0.58 13.28 14.30
CA HIS A 4 0.22 12.05 14.42
C HIS A 4 -0.65 10.81 14.52
N LYS A 5 -1.72 10.86 15.33
CA LYS A 5 -2.67 9.74 15.47
C LYS A 5 -3.34 9.41 14.14
N MET A 6 -3.77 10.43 13.40
CA MET A 6 -4.36 10.25 12.06
C MET A 6 -3.34 9.64 11.09
N SER A 7 -2.12 10.17 10.99
CA SER A 7 -1.09 9.63 10.10
C SER A 7 -0.79 8.16 10.39
N VAL A 8 -0.67 7.79 11.67
CA VAL A 8 -0.44 6.41 12.11
C VAL A 8 -1.54 5.45 11.65
N GLU A 9 -2.78 5.92 11.51
CA GLU A 9 -3.89 5.09 11.01
C GLU A 9 -3.80 4.78 9.50
N PHE A 10 -3.09 5.61 8.72
CA PHE A 10 -2.83 5.36 7.30
C PHE A 10 -1.56 4.53 7.06
N VAL A 11 -0.51 4.75 7.85
CA VAL A 11 0.81 4.12 7.63
C VAL A 11 1.00 2.77 8.33
N LYS A 12 0.00 2.31 9.09
CA LYS A 12 0.04 0.98 9.73
C LYS A 12 -0.02 -0.12 8.67
N ALA A 13 0.82 -1.15 8.83
CA ALA A 13 0.89 -2.29 7.91
C ALA A 13 -0.47 -2.94 7.63
N LYS A 14 -1.27 -3.16 8.68
CA LYS A 14 -2.63 -3.69 8.55
C LYS A 14 -3.53 -2.82 7.65
N ALA A 15 -3.51 -1.51 7.86
CA ALA A 15 -4.31 -0.59 7.05
C ALA A 15 -3.86 -0.61 5.58
N GLN A 16 -2.55 -0.62 5.33
CA GLN A 16 -1.98 -0.72 3.99
C GLN A 16 -2.33 -2.06 3.31
N ALA A 17 -2.33 -3.16 4.07
CA ALA A 17 -2.70 -4.48 3.56
C ALA A 17 -4.18 -4.55 3.15
N ASP A 18 -5.08 -4.05 4.01
CA ASP A 18 -6.51 -3.97 3.73
C ASP A 18 -6.80 -3.12 2.49
N ILE A 19 -6.13 -1.97 2.37
CA ILE A 19 -6.29 -1.06 1.22
C ILE A 19 -5.77 -1.72 -0.05
N LEU A 20 -4.57 -2.31 -0.02
CA LEU A 20 -4.00 -2.98 -1.18
C LEU A 20 -4.91 -4.11 -1.68
N GLY A 21 -5.52 -4.88 -0.76
CA GLY A 21 -6.50 -5.91 -1.12
C GLY A 21 -7.69 -5.36 -1.89
N LYS A 22 -8.19 -4.17 -1.53
CA LYS A 22 -9.35 -3.52 -2.17
C LYS A 22 -9.03 -2.87 -3.51
N ILE A 23 -7.82 -2.34 -3.69
CA ILE A 23 -7.43 -1.68 -4.95
C ILE A 23 -6.75 -2.63 -5.93
N ASN A 24 -6.43 -3.86 -5.53
CA ASN A 24 -5.65 -4.80 -6.35
C ASN A 24 -6.27 -5.07 -7.72
N GLU A 25 -7.60 -5.12 -7.81
CA GLU A 25 -8.33 -5.32 -9.08
C GLU A 25 -8.32 -4.08 -9.98
N LEU A 26 -8.05 -2.89 -9.42
CA LEU A 26 -7.92 -1.62 -10.13
C LEU A 26 -6.49 -1.38 -10.64
N LEU A 27 -5.55 -2.26 -10.27
CA LEU A 27 -4.17 -2.21 -10.73
C LEU A 27 -4.05 -2.87 -12.10
N THR A 28 -3.16 -2.33 -12.92
CA THR A 28 -2.74 -2.96 -14.17
C THR A 28 -1.96 -4.25 -13.91
N PRO A 29 -1.82 -5.15 -14.91
CA PRO A 29 -1.03 -6.37 -14.74
C PRO A 29 0.43 -6.12 -14.33
N GLU A 30 1.04 -5.02 -14.82
CA GLU A 30 2.40 -4.63 -14.46
C GLU A 30 2.48 -4.21 -12.98
N GLU A 31 1.57 -3.35 -12.54
CA GLU A 31 1.48 -2.90 -11.15
C GLU A 31 1.23 -4.06 -10.19
N GLN A 32 0.36 -5.01 -10.56
CA GLN A 32 0.14 -6.26 -9.81
C GLN A 32 1.42 -7.10 -9.69
N ASP A 33 2.24 -7.15 -10.75
CA ASP A 33 3.53 -7.82 -10.69
C ASP A 33 4.51 -7.11 -9.75
N ILE A 34 4.56 -5.77 -9.75
CA ILE A 34 5.37 -4.99 -8.80
C ILE A 34 4.96 -5.34 -7.36
N VAL A 35 3.67 -5.30 -7.07
CA VAL A 35 3.12 -5.63 -5.74
C VAL A 35 3.49 -7.06 -5.34
N ARG A 36 3.34 -8.02 -6.25
CA ARG A 36 3.69 -9.42 -6.03
C ARG A 36 5.18 -9.59 -5.73
N ARG A 37 6.05 -8.87 -6.44
CA ARG A 37 7.50 -8.86 -6.18
C ARG A 37 7.82 -8.27 -4.81
N GLY A 38 7.22 -7.14 -4.44
CA GLY A 38 7.39 -6.53 -3.11
C GLY A 38 6.95 -7.48 -1.99
N ARG A 39 5.77 -8.10 -2.12
CA ARG A 39 5.24 -9.10 -1.18
C ARG A 39 6.15 -10.32 -1.00
N ASN A 40 6.87 -10.71 -2.05
CA ASN A 40 7.74 -11.88 -2.06
C ASN A 40 9.21 -11.55 -1.77
N SER A 41 9.53 -10.27 -1.55
CA SER A 41 10.86 -9.87 -1.11
C SER A 41 11.18 -10.52 0.24
N LYS A 42 12.35 -11.14 0.35
CA LYS A 42 12.80 -11.77 1.59
C LYS A 42 13.20 -10.68 2.56
N SER A 43 12.41 -10.47 3.61
CA SER A 43 12.81 -9.59 4.71
C SER A 43 13.71 -10.36 5.69
N THR A 44 14.95 -9.90 5.85
CA THR A 44 15.93 -10.48 6.80
C THR A 44 15.52 -10.27 8.26
N THR A 45 14.65 -9.30 8.53
CA THR A 45 14.18 -8.96 9.88
C THR A 45 12.68 -8.66 9.86
N MET A 46 11.86 -9.55 10.40
CA MET A 46 10.45 -9.27 10.65
C MET A 46 10.23 -8.69 12.05
N PRO A 47 9.32 -7.72 12.22
CA PRO A 47 8.89 -7.29 13.54
C PRO A 47 8.18 -8.43 14.28
N LYS A 48 8.56 -8.69 15.55
CA LYS A 48 8.00 -9.79 16.37
C LYS A 48 6.48 -9.71 16.61
N ASN A 49 5.90 -8.50 16.49
CA ASN A 49 4.50 -8.23 16.82
C ASN A 49 3.65 -7.87 15.58
N ALA A 50 4.21 -7.96 14.37
CA ALA A 50 3.47 -7.69 13.15
C ALA A 50 2.96 -9.01 12.55
N ASP A 51 1.72 -9.00 12.05
CA ASP A 51 1.21 -10.11 11.26
C ASP A 51 2.03 -10.22 9.96
N VAL A 52 2.48 -11.42 9.65
CA VAL A 52 3.36 -11.69 8.51
C VAL A 52 2.68 -11.35 7.19
N PHE A 53 1.37 -11.58 7.10
CA PHE A 53 0.58 -11.27 5.93
C PHE A 53 0.45 -9.75 5.76
N ASP A 54 0.07 -9.04 6.82
CA ASP A 54 -0.06 -7.58 6.82
C ASP A 54 1.27 -6.91 6.44
N TYR A 55 2.38 -7.37 7.01
CA TYR A 55 3.71 -6.83 6.72
C TYR A 55 4.10 -7.03 5.26
N ARG A 56 3.91 -8.24 4.70
CA ARG A 56 4.25 -8.51 3.30
C ARG A 56 3.38 -7.72 2.33
N TYR A 57 2.09 -7.56 2.63
CA TYR A 57 1.20 -6.74 1.80
C TYR A 57 1.57 -5.26 1.88
N ALA A 58 1.89 -4.74 3.05
CA ALA A 58 2.43 -3.39 3.22
C ALA A 58 3.69 -3.17 2.38
N THR A 59 4.65 -4.11 2.42
CA THR A 59 5.85 -4.05 1.56
C THR A 59 5.52 -4.08 0.07
N GLY A 60 4.50 -4.83 -0.35
CA GLY A 60 4.00 -4.83 -1.72
C GLY A 60 3.44 -3.46 -2.14
N PHE A 61 2.69 -2.81 -1.24
CA PHE A 61 2.14 -1.48 -1.49
C PHE A 61 3.25 -0.41 -1.56
N GLU A 62 4.23 -0.45 -0.66
CA GLU A 62 5.40 0.43 -0.72
C GLU A 62 6.18 0.27 -2.04
N ALA A 63 6.33 -0.97 -2.53
CA ALA A 63 6.98 -1.25 -3.81
C ALA A 63 6.22 -0.63 -4.99
N LEU A 64 4.89 -0.68 -5.00
CA LEU A 64 4.06 -0.02 -6.01
C LEU A 64 4.28 1.49 -6.04
N ILE A 65 4.23 2.13 -4.86
CA ILE A 65 4.46 3.57 -4.72
C ILE A 65 5.87 3.94 -5.21
N GLY A 66 6.88 3.18 -4.80
CA GLY A 66 8.27 3.38 -5.24
C GLY A 66 8.45 3.24 -6.75
N PHE A 67 7.83 2.22 -7.35
CA PHE A 67 7.86 2.01 -8.81
C PHE A 67 7.27 3.19 -9.57
N LEU A 68 6.07 3.64 -9.20
CA LEU A 68 5.40 4.75 -9.88
C LEU A 68 6.20 6.06 -9.75
N TYR A 69 6.77 6.32 -8.57
CA TYR A 69 7.61 7.48 -8.34
C TYR A 69 8.91 7.45 -9.17
N LEU A 70 9.63 6.32 -9.14
CA LEU A 70 10.91 6.18 -9.85
C LEU A 70 10.78 6.14 -11.37
N THR A 71 9.62 5.72 -11.88
CA THR A 71 9.31 5.72 -13.32
C THR A 71 8.68 7.04 -13.80
N GLY A 72 8.49 8.02 -12.90
CA GLY A 72 7.91 9.31 -13.24
C GLY A 72 6.40 9.29 -13.52
N GLN A 73 5.71 8.20 -13.18
CA GLN A 73 4.26 8.02 -13.37
C GLN A 73 3.46 8.75 -12.28
N ILE A 74 3.68 10.06 -12.15
CA ILE A 74 3.14 10.87 -11.04
C ILE A 74 1.62 10.94 -11.06
N ASP A 75 0.99 11.04 -12.24
CA ASP A 75 -0.47 11.08 -12.34
C ASP A 75 -1.11 9.80 -11.81
N ARG A 76 -0.55 8.64 -12.18
CA ARG A 76 -0.99 7.33 -11.70
C ARG A 76 -0.72 7.17 -10.20
N LEU A 77 0.44 7.64 -9.71
CA LEU A 77 0.72 7.69 -8.28
C LEU A 77 -0.36 8.47 -7.52
N MET A 78 -0.73 9.65 -8.01
CA MET A 78 -1.78 10.46 -7.39
C MET A 78 -3.15 9.78 -7.44
N GLU A 79 -3.47 9.04 -8.50
CA GLU A 79 -4.68 8.22 -8.58
C GLU A 79 -4.69 7.12 -7.51
N ILE A 80 -3.59 6.36 -7.36
CA ILE A 80 -3.47 5.33 -6.33
C ILE A 80 -3.64 5.92 -4.92
N ILE A 81 -3.03 7.07 -4.64
CA ILE A 81 -3.18 7.76 -3.35
C ILE A 81 -4.63 8.21 -3.11
N ARG A 82 -5.35 8.67 -4.14
CA ARG A 82 -6.77 9.01 -4.03
C ARG A 82 -7.62 7.79 -3.72
N LEU A 83 -7.42 6.68 -4.44
CA LEU A 83 -8.13 5.42 -4.17
C LEU A 83 -7.91 4.95 -2.72
N VAL A 84 -6.69 5.07 -2.21
CA VAL A 84 -6.34 4.75 -0.82
C VAL A 84 -7.12 5.61 0.17
N ILE A 85 -7.24 6.92 -0.10
CA ILE A 85 -8.00 7.85 0.74
C ILE A 85 -9.49 7.49 0.70
N ASP A 86 -10.07 7.31 -0.48
CA ASP A 86 -11.49 7.04 -0.68
C ASP A 86 -11.93 5.73 0.03
N VAL A 87 -11.11 4.68 -0.11
CA VAL A 87 -11.30 3.40 0.58
C VAL A 87 -11.29 3.56 2.10
N LYS A 88 -10.49 4.50 2.63
CA LYS A 88 -10.35 4.74 4.07
C LYS A 88 -11.41 5.67 4.63
N THR A 89 -11.86 6.66 3.86
CA THR A 89 -12.91 7.61 4.24
C THR A 89 -14.32 7.08 4.01
N GLY A 90 -14.47 5.92 3.36
CA GLY A 90 -15.77 5.30 3.09
C GLY A 90 -16.59 6.12 2.10
N SER A 91 -15.93 6.79 1.16
CA SER A 91 -16.60 7.54 0.10
C SER A 91 -17.13 6.57 -0.95
N GLU A 92 -18.13 5.76 -0.56
CA GLU A 92 -19.07 5.18 -1.50
C GLU A 92 -19.78 6.33 -2.22
N LYS A 93 -19.81 6.26 -3.55
CA LYS A 93 -20.83 6.98 -4.32
C LYS A 93 -22.20 6.40 -4.01
#